data_AF-A0ABD5BD76-F1
#
_entry.id   AF-A0ABD5BD76-F1
#
_cell.length_a   1.000
_cell.length_b   1.000
_cell.length_c   1.000
_cell.angle_alpha   90.00
_cell.angle_beta   90.00
_cell.angle_gamma   90.00
#
_symmetry.space_group_name_H-M   'P 1'
#
loop_
_entity.id
_entity.type
_entity.pdbx_description
1 polymer ?
#
loop_
_entity_poly.entity_id
_entity_poly.type
_entity_poly.pdbx_seq_one_letter_code
_entity_poly.pdbx_strand_id
1 'polypeptide(L)'
;QNFRINDPSTHDAVVQQVAQTGVIPEKVTTQLTAISRAKSPEVVKQGAELFSRLYDTDPASVGDMPKEMQGFYMTVKQLTDSGMAPDAAIEQAQNVTYNQTDALKAQLASEQGTAAYKKERGKAIGSAASSMAQWFRWDPSADDQTPDAARFRNDYQTLYDLNYRTAGGNADVAKKMTNQQIARTWSISEVNGNAQFMKYAPEALHNYGPSGWQAAQWKEDKLQLMYGDRTESIETSGASLGITSGRTAFVETKTPKSKVGGELEIAADVSTPRTGDYAIMVRTKDKDGIESVQPYYDKYGRSMRWKPSLQDWEPYQKMQKEREDKNQEEISKGQEVRDFKAKHRALDEMYKRLHDERVNRQKQYFSWSAE
;
A
#
# COMPACT_ATOMS: atom_id res chain seq x y z
N GLN A 1 -21.49 -22.72 -7.96
CA GLN A 1 -20.78 -23.67 -8.86
C GLN A 1 -20.33 -24.90 -8.06
N ASN A 2 -20.33 -26.09 -8.68
CA ASN A 2 -19.94 -27.33 -8.04
C ASN A 2 -18.40 -27.48 -7.96
N PHE A 3 -17.73 -26.68 -7.12
CA PHE A 3 -16.29 -26.85 -6.87
C PHE A 3 -15.97 -28.24 -6.31
N ARG A 4 -14.95 -28.88 -6.89
CA ARG A 4 -14.41 -30.19 -6.52
C ARG A 4 -12.90 -30.14 -6.64
N ILE A 5 -12.21 -30.22 -5.51
CA ILE A 5 -10.74 -30.18 -5.45
C ILE A 5 -10.05 -31.30 -6.23
N ASN A 6 -10.68 -32.46 -6.41
CA ASN A 6 -10.17 -33.57 -7.23
C ASN A 6 -10.42 -33.38 -8.74
N ASP A 7 -11.09 -32.30 -9.15
CA ASP A 7 -11.34 -31.96 -10.54
C ASP A 7 -10.59 -30.66 -10.90
N PRO A 8 -9.41 -30.77 -11.56
CA PRO A 8 -8.58 -29.63 -11.93
C PRO A 8 -9.30 -28.60 -12.79
N SER A 9 -10.33 -29.01 -13.56
CA SER A 9 -11.09 -28.10 -14.43
C SER A 9 -11.86 -27.03 -13.64
N THR A 10 -12.08 -27.25 -12.34
CA THR A 10 -12.76 -26.29 -11.46
C THR A 10 -11.82 -25.31 -10.77
N HIS A 11 -10.50 -25.54 -10.83
CA HIS A 11 -9.50 -24.75 -10.11
C HIS A 11 -9.31 -23.36 -10.72
N ASP A 12 -9.31 -23.25 -12.05
CA ASP A 12 -9.08 -21.99 -12.77
C ASP A 12 -10.13 -20.94 -12.42
N ALA A 13 -11.41 -21.35 -12.36
CA ALA A 13 -12.50 -20.46 -11.98
C ALA A 13 -12.33 -19.94 -10.54
N VAL A 14 -11.84 -20.78 -9.62
CA VAL A 14 -11.58 -20.38 -8.23
C VAL A 14 -10.40 -19.41 -8.16
N VAL A 15 -9.30 -19.69 -8.84
CA VAL A 15 -8.13 -18.80 -8.88
C VAL A 15 -8.50 -17.45 -9.48
N GLN A 16 -9.27 -17.44 -10.57
CA GLN A 16 -9.75 -16.21 -11.18
C GLN A 16 -10.68 -15.41 -10.25
N GLN A 17 -11.57 -16.09 -9.53
CA GLN A 17 -12.43 -15.45 -8.56
C GLN A 17 -11.61 -14.81 -7.43
N VAL A 18 -10.61 -15.52 -6.90
CA VAL A 18 -9.73 -15.00 -5.84
C VAL A 18 -8.89 -13.84 -6.35
N ALA A 19 -8.39 -13.90 -7.58
CA ALA A 19 -7.69 -12.78 -8.21
C ALA A 19 -8.55 -11.50 -8.27
N GLN A 20 -9.87 -11.65 -8.43
CA GLN A 20 -10.81 -10.54 -8.54
C GLN A 20 -11.28 -10.03 -7.19
N THR A 21 -11.50 -10.92 -6.21
CA THR A 21 -12.15 -10.57 -4.94
C THR A 21 -11.21 -10.55 -3.74
N GLY A 22 -10.04 -11.19 -3.83
CA GLY A 22 -9.16 -11.47 -2.70
C GLY A 22 -9.74 -12.47 -1.68
N VAL A 23 -10.90 -13.07 -1.96
CA VAL A 23 -11.64 -13.92 -1.01
C VAL A 23 -11.74 -15.34 -1.53
N ILE A 24 -11.20 -16.28 -0.75
CA ILE A 24 -11.30 -17.72 -1.02
C ILE A 24 -12.71 -18.20 -0.64
N PRO A 25 -13.46 -18.85 -1.55
CA PRO A 25 -14.77 -19.39 -1.22
C PRO A 25 -14.69 -20.40 -0.06
N GLU A 26 -15.62 -20.32 0.89
CA GLU A 26 -15.63 -21.18 2.09
C GLU A 26 -15.50 -22.66 1.76
N LYS A 27 -16.24 -23.13 0.75
CA LYS A 27 -16.19 -24.52 0.27
C LYS A 27 -14.78 -24.98 -0.14
N VAL A 28 -13.97 -24.07 -0.69
CA VAL A 28 -12.58 -24.34 -1.08
C VAL A 28 -11.73 -24.50 0.19
N THR A 29 -11.85 -23.57 1.13
CA THR A 29 -11.15 -23.62 2.42
C THR A 29 -11.50 -24.88 3.21
N THR A 30 -12.77 -25.28 3.26
CA THR A 30 -13.21 -26.52 3.92
C THR A 30 -12.59 -27.76 3.28
N GLN A 31 -12.58 -27.85 1.93
CA GLN A 31 -11.98 -28.99 1.23
C GLN A 31 -10.46 -29.04 1.40
N LEU A 32 -9.76 -27.91 1.29
CA LEU A 32 -8.32 -27.81 1.55
C LEU A 32 -7.99 -28.23 3.00
N THR A 33 -8.80 -27.81 3.97
CA THR A 33 -8.59 -28.21 5.36
C THR A 33 -8.76 -29.72 5.53
N ALA A 34 -9.84 -30.30 4.99
CA ALA A 34 -10.09 -31.73 5.06
C ALA A 34 -8.95 -32.56 4.42
N ILE A 35 -8.45 -32.11 3.28
CA ILE A 35 -7.44 -32.85 2.50
C ILE A 35 -6.05 -32.74 3.08
N SER A 36 -5.71 -31.64 3.76
CA SER A 36 -4.40 -31.50 4.43
C SER A 36 -4.12 -32.59 5.46
N ARG A 37 -5.18 -33.24 5.96
CA ARG A 37 -5.12 -34.34 6.93
C ARG A 37 -5.42 -35.70 6.30
N ALA A 38 -5.75 -35.73 5.01
CA ALA A 38 -6.06 -36.96 4.29
C ALA A 38 -4.77 -37.70 3.91
N LYS A 39 -4.89 -39.02 3.72
CA LYS A 39 -3.79 -39.90 3.27
C LYS A 39 -3.82 -40.20 1.78
N SER A 40 -4.70 -39.54 1.01
CA SER A 40 -4.88 -39.81 -0.42
C SER A 40 -3.90 -38.95 -1.25
N PRO A 41 -2.87 -39.54 -1.88
CA PRO A 41 -1.82 -38.75 -2.50
C PRO A 41 -2.28 -37.88 -3.66
N GLU A 42 -3.08 -38.44 -4.58
CA GLU A 42 -3.66 -37.72 -5.71
C GLU A 42 -4.45 -36.49 -5.29
N VAL A 43 -5.29 -36.61 -4.27
CA VAL A 43 -6.16 -35.52 -3.81
C VAL A 43 -5.36 -34.44 -3.09
N VAL A 44 -4.35 -34.84 -2.30
CA VAL A 44 -3.44 -33.90 -1.64
C VAL A 44 -2.58 -33.14 -2.64
N LYS A 45 -2.08 -33.81 -3.68
CA LYS A 45 -1.34 -33.19 -4.78
C LYS A 45 -2.18 -32.11 -5.46
N GLN A 46 -3.44 -32.40 -5.79
CA GLN A 46 -4.36 -31.42 -6.36
C GLN A 46 -4.63 -30.25 -5.40
N GLY A 47 -4.75 -30.52 -4.10
CA GLY A 47 -4.87 -29.49 -3.07
C GLY A 47 -3.62 -28.60 -2.97
N ALA A 48 -2.43 -29.18 -3.03
CA ALA A 48 -1.15 -28.46 -3.01
C ALA A 48 -0.99 -27.57 -4.24
N GLU A 49 -1.36 -28.07 -5.42
CA GLU A 49 -1.35 -27.31 -6.68
C GLU A 49 -2.29 -26.11 -6.60
N LEU A 50 -3.56 -26.35 -6.21
CA LEU A 50 -4.54 -25.28 -6.04
C LEU A 50 -4.07 -24.26 -5.00
N PHE A 51 -3.57 -24.72 -3.85
CA PHE A 51 -3.06 -23.83 -2.80
C PHE A 51 -1.89 -22.98 -3.30
N SER A 52 -0.92 -23.56 -4.02
CA SER A 52 0.20 -22.81 -4.59
C SER A 52 -0.30 -21.74 -5.55
N ARG A 53 -1.26 -22.07 -6.42
CA ARG A 53 -1.83 -21.11 -7.37
C ARG A 53 -2.58 -19.98 -6.67
N LEU A 54 -3.34 -20.29 -5.62
CA LEU A 54 -4.00 -19.28 -4.78
C LEU A 54 -2.97 -18.37 -4.10
N TYR A 55 -1.91 -18.97 -3.55
CA TYR A 55 -0.81 -18.27 -2.91
C TYR A 55 -0.09 -17.33 -3.89
N ASP A 56 0.26 -17.82 -5.08
CA ASP A 56 0.99 -17.06 -6.09
C ASP A 56 0.12 -15.96 -6.73
N THR A 57 -1.20 -16.14 -6.75
CA THR A 57 -2.17 -15.16 -7.28
C THR A 57 -2.45 -14.04 -6.30
N ASP A 58 -2.79 -14.39 -5.06
CA ASP A 58 -2.99 -13.42 -3.98
C ASP A 58 -2.56 -14.06 -2.64
N PRO A 59 -1.32 -13.79 -2.20
CA PRO A 59 -0.85 -14.26 -0.90
C PRO A 59 -1.70 -13.74 0.25
N ALA A 60 -2.40 -12.60 0.12
CA ALA A 60 -3.23 -12.08 1.20
C ALA A 60 -4.42 -13.01 1.48
N SER A 61 -5.03 -13.56 0.44
CA SER A 61 -6.23 -14.40 0.51
C SER A 61 -6.08 -15.67 1.36
N VAL A 62 -4.90 -16.30 1.38
CA VAL A 62 -4.62 -17.53 2.18
C VAL A 62 -4.22 -17.22 3.62
N GLY A 63 -4.26 -15.95 4.05
CA GLY A 63 -3.81 -15.49 5.36
C GLY A 63 -4.46 -16.16 6.55
N ASP A 64 -5.78 -16.35 6.44
CA ASP A 64 -6.65 -16.83 7.51
C ASP A 64 -6.62 -18.35 7.66
N MET A 65 -5.95 -19.05 6.73
CA MET A 65 -5.75 -20.48 6.82
C MET A 65 -4.72 -20.84 7.91
N PRO A 66 -4.86 -22.00 8.59
CA PRO A 66 -3.90 -22.45 9.61
C PRO A 66 -2.46 -22.50 9.08
N LYS A 67 -1.48 -22.04 9.86
CA LYS A 67 -0.09 -21.90 9.40
C LYS A 67 0.56 -23.24 9.09
N GLU A 68 0.22 -24.26 9.84
CA GLU A 68 0.67 -25.64 9.60
C GLU A 68 0.13 -26.17 8.27
N MET A 69 -1.09 -25.78 7.88
CA MET A 69 -1.68 -26.13 6.58
C MET A 69 -0.99 -25.41 5.42
N GLN A 70 -0.69 -24.12 5.59
CA GLN A 70 0.07 -23.36 4.60
C GLN A 70 1.46 -23.99 4.41
N GLY A 71 2.16 -24.27 5.52
CA GLY A 71 3.46 -24.93 5.52
C GLY A 71 3.42 -26.31 4.87
N PHE A 72 2.39 -27.11 5.18
CA PHE A 72 2.18 -28.43 4.60
C PHE A 72 2.06 -28.37 3.07
N TYR A 73 1.10 -27.60 2.54
CA TYR A 73 0.86 -27.54 1.09
C TYR A 73 2.04 -26.98 0.31
N MET A 74 2.71 -25.93 0.83
CA MET A 74 3.90 -25.40 0.18
C MET A 74 5.07 -26.38 0.20
N THR A 75 5.23 -27.14 1.29
CA THR A 75 6.27 -28.18 1.38
C THR A 75 5.98 -29.32 0.42
N VAL A 76 4.74 -29.80 0.32
CA VAL A 76 4.34 -30.81 -0.67
C VAL A 76 4.66 -30.34 -2.09
N LYS A 77 4.26 -29.10 -2.44
CA LYS A 77 4.53 -28.52 -3.76
C LYS A 77 6.02 -28.47 -4.05
N GLN A 78 6.83 -27.93 -3.13
CA GLN A 78 8.27 -27.81 -3.33
C GLN A 78 8.97 -29.16 -3.47
N LEU A 79 8.64 -30.14 -2.62
CA LEU A 79 9.23 -31.48 -2.70
C LEU A 79 8.87 -32.15 -4.04
N THR A 80 7.60 -32.01 -4.47
CA THR A 80 7.13 -32.55 -5.75
C THR A 80 7.82 -31.86 -6.94
N ASP A 81 7.96 -30.53 -6.91
CA ASP A 81 8.65 -29.76 -7.95
C ASP A 81 10.15 -30.09 -8.03
N SER A 82 10.74 -30.50 -6.90
CA SER A 82 12.12 -30.97 -6.83
C SER A 82 12.29 -32.41 -7.36
N GLY A 83 11.22 -33.01 -7.87
CA GLY A 83 11.23 -34.35 -8.48
C GLY A 83 10.96 -35.50 -7.48
N MET A 84 10.61 -35.21 -6.23
CA MET A 84 10.19 -36.25 -5.28
C MET A 84 8.86 -36.85 -5.70
N ALA A 85 8.71 -38.18 -5.55
CA ALA A 85 7.44 -38.84 -5.79
C ALA A 85 6.33 -38.26 -4.88
N PRO A 86 5.10 -38.04 -5.40
CA PRO A 86 4.03 -37.39 -4.63
C PRO A 86 3.77 -38.01 -3.26
N ASP A 87 3.71 -39.34 -3.17
CA ASP A 87 3.46 -40.07 -1.92
C ASP A 87 4.53 -39.77 -0.87
N ALA A 88 5.81 -39.82 -1.28
CA ALA A 88 6.95 -39.53 -0.41
C ALA A 88 6.99 -38.04 -0.02
N ALA A 89 6.68 -37.14 -0.94
CA ALA A 89 6.60 -35.70 -0.66
C ALA A 89 5.52 -35.39 0.38
N ILE A 90 4.36 -36.06 0.28
CA ILE A 90 3.24 -35.89 1.21
C ILE A 90 3.58 -36.46 2.58
N GLU A 91 4.12 -37.68 2.65
CA GLU A 91 4.53 -38.28 3.90
C GLU A 91 5.60 -37.43 4.60
N GLN A 92 6.62 -37.00 3.86
CA GLN A 92 7.66 -36.13 4.40
C GLN A 92 7.06 -34.82 4.91
N ALA A 93 6.22 -34.16 4.13
CA ALA A 93 5.55 -32.93 4.55
C ALA A 93 4.71 -33.13 5.82
N GLN A 94 3.91 -34.21 5.91
CA GLN A 94 3.13 -34.51 7.12
C GLN A 94 4.02 -34.70 8.35
N ASN A 95 5.15 -35.40 8.20
CA ASN A 95 6.08 -35.64 9.29
C ASN A 95 6.77 -34.36 9.76
N VAL A 96 7.14 -33.49 8.83
CA VAL A 96 7.86 -32.26 9.18
C VAL A 96 6.93 -31.11 9.59
N THR A 97 5.62 -31.15 9.29
CA THR A 97 4.67 -30.09 9.71
C THR A 97 3.74 -30.49 10.84
N TYR A 98 3.14 -31.69 10.79
CA TYR A 98 2.12 -32.11 11.76
C TYR A 98 2.65 -33.08 12.81
N ASN A 99 3.56 -33.99 12.44
CA ASN A 99 4.04 -35.06 13.31
C ASN A 99 5.48 -34.82 13.79
N GLN A 100 5.84 -33.58 14.12
CA GLN A 100 7.19 -33.22 14.53
C GLN A 100 7.58 -33.90 15.86
N THR A 101 8.63 -34.73 15.81
CA THR A 101 9.23 -35.33 17.00
C THR A 101 10.03 -34.29 17.80
N ASP A 102 10.23 -34.55 19.10
CA ASP A 102 11.05 -33.65 19.92
C ASP A 102 12.52 -33.62 19.47
N ALA A 103 13.02 -34.71 18.90
CA ALA A 103 14.32 -34.76 18.25
C ALA A 103 14.40 -33.79 17.06
N LEU A 104 13.38 -33.75 16.19
CA LEU A 104 13.33 -32.80 15.08
C LEU A 104 13.25 -31.36 15.58
N LYS A 105 12.43 -31.08 16.60
CA LYS A 105 12.35 -29.72 17.18
C LYS A 105 13.70 -29.26 17.74
N ALA A 106 14.41 -30.15 18.45
CA ALA A 106 15.75 -29.87 18.97
C ALA A 106 16.76 -29.64 17.84
N GLN A 107 16.69 -30.43 16.77
CA GLN A 107 17.52 -30.25 15.58
C GLN A 107 17.26 -28.90 14.91
N LEU A 108 15.99 -28.52 14.70
CA LEU A 108 15.63 -27.23 14.10
C LEU A 108 16.10 -26.06 14.97
N ALA A 109 15.95 -26.16 16.29
CA ALA A 109 16.45 -25.13 17.22
C ALA A 109 18.00 -25.03 17.18
N SER A 110 18.70 -26.14 17.04
CA SER A 110 20.15 -26.17 16.86
C SER A 110 20.57 -25.53 15.54
N GLU A 111 19.86 -25.83 14.45
CA GLU A 111 20.11 -25.26 13.12
C GLU A 111 19.97 -23.73 13.13
N GLN A 112 18.97 -23.21 13.86
CA GLN A 112 18.78 -21.77 13.99
C GLN A 112 19.95 -21.04 14.68
N GLY A 113 20.78 -21.76 15.43
CA GLY A 113 22.00 -21.24 16.02
C GLY A 113 23.15 -21.08 15.03
N THR A 114 23.13 -21.77 13.89
CA THR A 114 24.26 -21.83 12.95
C THR A 114 24.49 -20.51 12.22
N ALA A 115 25.74 -20.27 11.81
CA ALA A 115 26.09 -19.11 11.00
C ALA A 115 25.45 -19.19 9.60
N ALA A 116 25.29 -20.40 9.06
CA ALA A 116 24.64 -20.64 7.77
C ALA A 116 23.19 -20.18 7.79
N TYR A 117 22.41 -20.64 8.78
CA TYR A 117 21.03 -20.23 8.98
C TYR A 117 20.89 -18.71 9.15
N LYS A 118 21.72 -18.10 10.03
CA LYS A 118 21.68 -16.65 10.27
C LYS A 118 21.96 -15.86 9.00
N LYS A 119 22.89 -16.32 8.15
CA LYS A 119 23.20 -15.70 6.86
C LYS A 119 22.03 -15.82 5.88
N GLU A 120 21.40 -16.98 5.79
CA GLU A 120 20.23 -17.20 4.95
C GLU A 120 19.05 -16.32 5.37
N ARG A 121 18.76 -16.27 6.68
CA ARG A 121 17.76 -15.38 7.26
C ARG A 121 18.06 -13.91 6.95
N GLY A 122 19.33 -13.50 7.05
CA GLY A 122 19.79 -12.15 6.64
C GLY A 122 19.46 -11.84 5.18
N LYS A 123 19.73 -12.78 4.25
CA LYS A 123 19.35 -12.64 2.84
C LYS A 123 17.84 -12.56 2.64
N ALA A 124 17.06 -13.34 3.39
CA ALA A 124 15.61 -13.31 3.34
C ALA A 124 15.06 -11.94 3.77
N ILE A 125 15.59 -11.38 4.85
CA ILE A 125 15.27 -10.03 5.33
C ILE A 125 15.59 -8.98 4.25
N GLY A 126 16.81 -9.01 3.68
CA GLY A 126 17.22 -8.07 2.64
C GLY A 126 16.36 -8.16 1.38
N SER A 127 15.94 -9.37 1.01
CA SER A 127 15.00 -9.61 -0.09
C SER A 127 13.62 -9.03 0.19
N ALA A 128 13.14 -9.09 1.43
CA ALA A 128 11.86 -8.50 1.83
C ALA A 128 11.91 -6.97 1.79
N ALA A 129 12.96 -6.37 2.35
CA ALA A 129 13.20 -4.92 2.24
C ALA A 129 13.24 -4.46 0.78
N SER A 130 13.98 -5.17 -0.07
CA SER A 130 14.07 -4.86 -1.51
C SER A 130 12.73 -4.95 -2.23
N SER A 131 11.84 -5.85 -1.81
CA SER A 131 10.50 -5.97 -2.41
C SER A 131 9.56 -4.82 -2.06
N MET A 132 9.86 -4.07 -1.00
CA MET A 132 9.11 -2.86 -0.60
C MET A 132 9.67 -1.59 -1.27
N ALA A 133 10.84 -1.70 -1.91
CA ALA A 133 11.56 -0.55 -2.41
C ALA A 133 10.95 -0.01 -3.73
N GLN A 134 11.11 1.29 -3.97
CA GLN A 134 10.66 1.97 -5.17
C GLN A 134 11.84 2.43 -6.04
N TRP A 135 11.70 2.29 -7.36
CA TRP A 135 12.78 2.44 -8.36
C TRP A 135 13.49 3.82 -8.36
N PHE A 136 12.90 4.86 -7.79
CA PHE A 136 13.46 6.23 -7.79
C PHE A 136 13.56 6.86 -6.39
N ARG A 137 13.49 6.04 -5.33
CA ARG A 137 13.51 6.49 -3.93
C ARG A 137 14.75 5.94 -3.24
N TRP A 138 15.40 6.75 -2.40
CA TRP A 138 16.49 6.26 -1.56
C TRP A 138 15.92 5.53 -0.35
N ASP A 139 15.74 4.23 -0.50
CA ASP A 139 15.07 3.40 0.48
C ASP A 139 16.00 2.86 1.57
N PRO A 140 15.47 2.69 2.80
CA PRO A 140 16.23 2.14 3.92
C PRO A 140 16.62 0.70 3.63
N SER A 141 17.84 0.34 4.05
CA SER A 141 18.26 -1.05 4.11
C SER A 141 17.78 -1.67 5.41
N ALA A 142 17.44 -2.95 5.37
CA ALA A 142 17.20 -3.70 6.60
C ALA A 142 18.46 -3.73 7.49
N ASP A 143 19.65 -3.49 6.92
CA ASP A 143 20.91 -3.46 7.66
C ASP A 143 21.26 -2.12 8.30
N ASP A 144 20.44 -1.09 8.10
CA ASP A 144 20.67 0.23 8.67
C ASP A 144 20.63 0.20 10.21
N GLN A 145 21.37 1.14 10.82
CA GLN A 145 21.45 1.31 12.27
C GLN A 145 20.29 2.15 12.84
N THR A 146 19.26 2.40 12.04
CA THR A 146 18.09 3.17 12.49
C THR A 146 17.20 2.33 13.41
N PRO A 147 16.49 2.96 14.36
CA PRO A 147 15.53 2.25 15.22
C PRO A 147 14.47 1.48 14.42
N ASP A 148 14.02 2.03 13.29
CA ASP A 148 12.98 1.43 12.46
C ASP A 148 13.47 0.22 11.69
N ALA A 149 14.69 0.27 11.13
CA ALA A 149 15.32 -0.91 10.51
C ALA A 149 15.58 -2.02 11.54
N ALA A 150 15.95 -1.67 12.78
CA ALA A 150 16.10 -2.63 13.86
C ALA A 150 14.75 -3.30 14.22
N ARG A 151 13.66 -2.52 14.34
CA ARG A 151 12.31 -3.05 14.60
C ARG A 151 11.81 -3.96 13.48
N PHE A 152 11.93 -3.52 12.23
CA PHE A 152 11.58 -4.33 11.06
C PHE A 152 12.35 -5.65 11.05
N ARG A 153 13.67 -5.60 11.24
CA ARG A 153 14.55 -6.78 11.26
C ARG A 153 14.14 -7.75 12.39
N ASN A 154 13.85 -7.25 13.58
CA ASN A 154 13.46 -8.10 14.72
C ASN A 154 12.11 -8.79 14.50
N ASP A 155 11.11 -8.07 13.98
CA ASP A 155 9.81 -8.64 13.63
C ASP A 155 9.98 -9.72 12.55
N TYR A 156 10.76 -9.43 11.50
CA TYR A 156 11.04 -10.39 10.43
C TYR A 156 11.75 -11.64 10.97
N GLN A 157 12.81 -11.48 11.77
CA GLN A 157 13.56 -12.60 12.33
C GLN A 157 12.67 -13.51 13.18
N THR A 158 11.80 -12.92 14.01
CA THR A 158 10.88 -13.66 14.87
C THR A 158 9.89 -14.48 14.04
N LEU A 159 9.29 -13.85 13.03
CA LEU A 159 8.33 -14.53 12.13
C LEU A 159 9.02 -15.59 11.27
N TYR A 160 10.22 -15.32 10.76
CA TYR A 160 11.00 -16.27 9.99
C TYR A 160 11.35 -17.51 10.81
N ASP A 161 11.84 -17.33 12.03
CA ASP A 161 12.19 -18.44 12.92
C ASP A 161 10.96 -19.28 13.31
N LEU A 162 9.80 -18.64 13.48
CA LEU A 162 8.54 -19.33 13.72
C LEU A 162 8.12 -20.13 12.48
N ASN A 163 8.05 -19.50 11.32
CA ASN A 163 7.62 -20.12 10.07
C ASN A 163 8.59 -21.24 9.63
N TYR A 164 9.90 -21.10 9.90
CA TYR A 164 10.89 -22.15 9.67
C TYR A 164 10.60 -23.39 10.48
N ARG A 165 10.24 -23.24 11.76
CA ARG A 165 9.81 -24.37 12.60
C ARG A 165 8.48 -24.93 12.10
N THR A 166 7.50 -24.09 11.76
CA THR A 166 6.19 -24.53 11.25
C THR A 166 6.30 -25.30 9.93
N ALA A 167 7.21 -24.89 9.05
CA ALA A 167 7.49 -25.55 7.78
C ALA A 167 8.51 -26.70 7.91
N GLY A 168 8.85 -27.11 9.14
CA GLY A 168 9.69 -28.28 9.37
C GLY A 168 11.15 -28.14 8.93
N GLY A 169 11.68 -26.92 8.94
CA GLY A 169 13.03 -26.59 8.49
C GLY A 169 13.15 -26.19 7.02
N ASN A 170 12.03 -25.96 6.34
CA ASN A 170 12.03 -25.50 4.97
C ASN A 170 12.20 -23.97 4.89
N ALA A 171 13.40 -23.51 4.53
CA ALA A 171 13.76 -22.10 4.46
C ALA A 171 12.99 -21.32 3.36
N ASP A 172 12.75 -21.92 2.20
CA ASP A 172 12.02 -21.26 1.11
C ASP A 172 10.56 -21.01 1.48
N VAL A 173 9.92 -22.03 2.08
CA VAL A 173 8.54 -21.91 2.60
C VAL A 173 8.49 -20.89 3.74
N ALA A 174 9.45 -20.92 4.66
CA ALA A 174 9.56 -19.95 5.74
C ALA A 174 9.68 -18.52 5.21
N LYS A 175 10.55 -18.29 4.20
CA LYS A 175 10.70 -17.01 3.53
C LYS A 175 9.38 -16.54 2.92
N LYS A 176 8.71 -17.39 2.13
CA LYS A 176 7.41 -17.06 1.50
C LYS A 176 6.39 -16.63 2.57
N MET A 177 6.14 -17.50 3.55
CA MET A 177 5.19 -17.23 4.65
C MET A 177 5.53 -15.95 5.41
N THR A 178 6.80 -15.68 5.64
CA THR A 178 7.26 -14.49 6.38
C THR A 178 7.05 -13.23 5.56
N ASN A 179 7.41 -13.23 4.28
CA ASN A 179 7.22 -12.09 3.38
C ASN A 179 5.74 -11.70 3.28
N GLN A 180 4.84 -12.69 3.15
CA GLN A 180 3.39 -12.47 3.15
C GLN A 180 2.88 -11.84 4.45
N GLN A 181 3.39 -12.27 5.62
CA GLN A 181 2.97 -11.73 6.91
C GLN A 181 3.52 -10.31 7.14
N ILE A 182 4.77 -10.09 6.75
CA ILE A 182 5.45 -8.81 6.85
C ILE A 182 4.81 -7.77 5.94
N ALA A 183 4.48 -8.11 4.68
CA ALA A 183 3.85 -7.19 3.74
C ALA A 183 2.48 -6.65 4.19
N ARG A 184 1.79 -7.31 5.13
CA ARG A 184 0.53 -6.81 5.71
C ARG A 184 0.72 -5.71 6.73
N THR A 185 1.88 -5.68 7.36
CA THR A 185 2.12 -4.87 8.56
C THR A 185 3.27 -3.91 8.39
N TRP A 186 4.17 -4.12 7.44
CA TRP A 186 5.35 -3.29 7.22
C TRP A 186 5.41 -2.83 5.77
N SER A 187 5.76 -1.57 5.58
CA SER A 187 6.08 -0.98 4.30
C SER A 187 7.11 0.13 4.51
N ILE A 188 7.58 0.73 3.43
CA ILE A 188 8.43 1.92 3.47
C ILE A 188 7.56 3.15 3.24
N SER A 189 7.58 4.07 4.22
CA SER A 189 6.80 5.29 4.26
C SER A 189 7.70 6.51 4.15
N GLU A 190 7.24 7.53 3.43
CA GLU A 190 7.89 8.84 3.37
C GLU A 190 7.15 9.90 4.19
N VAL A 191 6.11 9.49 4.93
CA VAL A 191 5.22 10.42 5.64
C VAL A 191 5.99 11.37 6.56
N ASN A 192 7.03 10.90 7.25
CA ASN A 192 7.85 11.72 8.14
C ASN A 192 8.95 12.54 7.43
N GLY A 193 8.96 12.55 6.09
CA GLY A 193 9.84 13.38 5.26
C GLY A 193 10.99 12.63 4.60
N ASN A 194 11.41 11.49 5.14
CA ASN A 194 12.39 10.58 4.55
C ASN A 194 11.81 9.16 4.49
N ALA A 195 12.25 8.39 3.50
CA ALA A 195 11.87 6.99 3.39
C ALA A 195 12.39 6.18 4.58
N GLN A 196 11.48 5.53 5.30
CA GLN A 196 11.81 4.69 6.44
C GLN A 196 10.84 3.50 6.56
N PHE A 197 11.29 2.42 7.19
CA PHE A 197 10.39 1.32 7.52
C PHE A 197 9.34 1.82 8.52
N MET A 198 8.07 1.58 8.20
CA MET A 198 6.98 1.93 9.09
C MET A 198 6.00 0.79 9.19
N LYS A 199 5.73 0.37 10.42
CA LYS A 199 4.64 -0.56 10.69
C LYS A 199 3.32 0.15 10.43
N TYR A 200 2.43 -0.47 9.68
CA TYR A 200 1.15 0.08 9.25
C TYR A 200 1.31 1.43 8.56
N ALA A 201 2.22 1.53 7.58
CA ALA A 201 2.46 2.77 6.85
C ALA A 201 1.13 3.39 6.32
N PRO A 202 0.93 4.71 6.46
CA PRO A 202 -0.26 5.40 5.94
C PRO A 202 -0.53 5.14 4.47
N GLU A 203 0.53 5.04 3.65
CA GLU A 203 0.43 4.78 2.22
C GLU A 203 -0.09 3.35 1.93
N ALA A 204 0.16 2.40 2.83
CA ALA A 204 -0.33 1.02 2.73
C ALA A 204 -1.77 0.87 3.25
N LEU A 205 -2.11 1.54 4.38
CA LEU A 205 -3.46 1.49 4.95
C LEU A 205 -4.48 2.35 4.18
N HIS A 206 -4.04 3.45 3.58
CA HIS A 206 -4.87 4.38 2.82
C HIS A 206 -4.39 4.46 1.38
N ASN A 207 -4.46 3.34 0.66
CA ASN A 207 -3.92 3.15 -0.69
C ASN A 207 -4.73 3.82 -1.83
N TYR A 208 -5.41 4.93 -1.54
CA TYR A 208 -6.21 5.69 -2.49
C TYR A 208 -5.68 7.11 -2.65
N GLY A 209 -6.12 7.85 -3.67
CA GLY A 209 -5.72 9.24 -3.89
C GLY A 209 -4.40 9.43 -4.65
N PRO A 210 -3.95 10.68 -4.82
CA PRO A 210 -2.73 11.01 -5.56
C PRO A 210 -1.46 10.55 -4.82
N SER A 211 -0.47 9.98 -5.49
CA SER A 211 0.77 9.53 -4.84
C SER A 211 1.38 10.61 -3.94
N GLY A 212 1.74 10.24 -2.70
CA GLY A 212 2.38 11.13 -1.73
C GLY A 212 1.48 12.11 -0.99
N TRP A 213 0.15 12.05 -1.19
CA TRP A 213 -0.78 12.97 -0.54
C TRP A 213 -0.75 12.90 0.99
N GLN A 214 -0.54 11.71 1.57
CA GLN A 214 -0.45 11.54 3.03
C GLN A 214 0.77 12.27 3.60
N ALA A 215 1.92 12.19 2.92
CA ALA A 215 3.14 12.90 3.32
C ALA A 215 2.97 14.42 3.16
N ALA A 216 2.29 14.87 2.10
CA ALA A 216 1.99 16.28 1.89
C ALA A 216 1.03 16.83 2.96
N GLN A 217 -0.06 16.12 3.26
CA GLN A 217 -0.99 16.49 4.31
C GLN A 217 -0.30 16.53 5.68
N TRP A 218 0.45 15.48 6.04
CA TRP A 218 1.17 15.47 7.32
C TRP A 218 2.17 16.63 7.42
N LYS A 219 2.85 17.00 6.33
CA LYS A 219 3.74 18.16 6.31
C LYS A 219 3.00 19.46 6.61
N GLU A 220 1.80 19.65 6.07
CA GLU A 220 0.95 20.82 6.35
C GLU A 220 0.46 20.82 7.80
N ASP A 221 -0.09 19.70 8.28
CA ASP A 221 -0.58 19.54 9.65
C ASP A 221 0.54 19.71 10.68
N LYS A 222 1.72 19.14 10.42
CA LYS A 222 2.93 19.30 11.24
C LYS A 222 3.30 20.78 11.36
N LEU A 223 3.26 21.55 10.27
CA LEU A 223 3.53 22.99 10.32
C LEU A 223 2.49 23.74 11.16
N GLN A 224 1.21 23.40 11.02
CA GLN A 224 0.15 24.00 11.83
C GLN A 224 0.31 23.67 13.33
N LEU A 225 0.68 22.43 13.67
CA LEU A 225 0.91 22.03 15.06
C LEU A 225 2.15 22.71 15.66
N MET A 226 3.23 22.81 14.89
CA MET A 226 4.49 23.42 15.32
C MET A 226 4.36 24.93 15.53
N TYR A 227 3.59 25.63 14.69
CA TYR A 227 3.63 27.09 14.63
C TYR A 227 2.26 27.75 14.91
N GLY A 228 1.15 27.02 14.80
CA GLY A 228 -0.21 27.55 14.79
C GLY A 228 -0.57 28.24 13.47
N ASP A 229 -1.69 28.95 13.47
CA ASP A 229 -2.10 29.79 12.34
C ASP A 229 -1.04 30.87 12.09
N ARG A 230 -0.56 30.96 10.85
CA ARG A 230 0.47 31.92 10.41
C ARG A 230 -0.09 33.35 10.31
N THR A 231 -0.71 33.86 11.37
CA THR A 231 -1.42 35.15 11.35
C THR A 231 -0.57 36.33 11.80
N GLU A 232 0.57 36.11 12.46
CA GLU A 232 1.36 37.20 13.07
C GLU A 232 2.75 37.35 12.42
N SER A 233 3.06 38.56 11.94
CA SER A 233 4.40 38.99 11.58
C SER A 233 5.27 39.07 12.84
N ILE A 234 6.39 38.35 12.87
CA ILE A 234 7.27 38.32 14.04
C ILE A 234 8.42 39.29 13.83
N GLU A 235 8.36 40.39 14.56
CA GLU A 235 9.51 41.28 14.75
C GLU A 235 10.41 40.63 15.80
N THR A 236 11.61 40.21 15.40
CA THR A 236 12.62 39.70 16.34
C THR A 236 13.75 40.71 16.47
N SER A 237 14.29 40.88 17.67
CA SER A 237 15.41 41.81 17.88
C SER A 237 16.69 41.18 17.32
N GLY A 238 17.50 41.94 16.58
CA GLY A 238 18.79 41.44 16.06
C GLY A 238 19.72 40.87 17.15
N ALA A 239 19.57 41.31 18.39
CA ALA A 239 20.28 40.76 19.55
C ALA A 239 19.94 39.28 19.84
N SER A 240 18.68 38.88 19.66
CA SER A 240 18.24 37.48 19.84
C SER A 240 18.72 36.54 18.72
N LEU A 241 19.19 37.10 17.61
CA LEU A 241 19.81 36.40 16.48
C LEU A 241 21.35 36.42 16.52
N GLY A 242 21.95 36.93 17.60
CA GLY A 242 23.42 36.98 17.76
C GLY A 242 24.11 38.11 16.98
N ILE A 243 23.36 39.09 16.48
CA ILE A 243 23.93 40.27 15.80
C ILE A 243 24.38 41.27 16.88
N THR A 244 25.70 41.46 17.04
CA THR A 244 26.31 42.26 18.12
C THR A 244 26.89 43.60 17.68
N SER A 245 26.69 44.03 16.41
CA SER A 245 27.19 45.32 15.94
C SER A 245 26.12 46.14 15.21
N GLY A 246 26.02 47.42 15.60
CA GLY A 246 25.15 48.42 14.98
C GLY A 246 23.71 48.44 15.52
N ARG A 247 23.14 49.65 15.59
CA ARG A 247 21.76 50.01 16.00
C ARG A 247 20.78 48.83 15.93
N THR A 248 20.11 48.49 17.04
CA THR A 248 19.16 47.38 17.17
C THR A 248 18.10 47.41 16.06
N ALA A 249 18.40 46.76 14.93
CA ALA A 249 17.45 46.56 13.86
C ALA A 249 16.55 45.41 14.28
N PHE A 250 15.25 45.66 14.30
CA PHE A 250 14.27 44.59 14.30
C PHE A 250 14.37 43.90 12.94
N VAL A 251 14.65 42.60 12.97
CA VAL A 251 14.68 41.77 11.76
C VAL A 251 13.30 41.13 11.68
N GLU A 252 12.56 41.39 10.60
CA GLU A 252 11.37 40.60 10.29
C GLU A 252 11.82 39.17 9.98
N THR A 253 11.56 38.25 10.90
CA THR A 253 11.78 36.82 10.64
C THR A 253 10.45 36.21 10.25
N LYS A 254 10.42 35.55 9.08
CA LYS A 254 9.21 34.85 8.59
C LYS A 254 8.96 33.51 9.29
N THR A 255 9.83 33.11 10.21
CA THR A 255 9.80 31.79 10.85
C THR A 255 9.35 31.94 12.30
N PRO A 256 8.09 31.60 12.62
CA PRO A 256 7.60 31.65 13.98
C PRO A 256 8.40 30.80 14.95
N LYS A 257 8.46 31.26 16.21
CA LYS A 257 9.03 30.47 17.29
C LYS A 257 8.21 29.20 17.43
N SER A 258 8.86 28.04 17.32
CA SER A 258 8.20 26.75 17.48
C SER A 258 7.51 26.68 18.84
N LYS A 259 6.24 26.27 18.84
CA LYS A 259 5.46 25.97 20.06
C LYS A 259 5.85 24.62 20.66
N VAL A 260 6.57 23.80 19.90
CA VAL A 260 7.01 22.46 20.29
C VAL A 260 8.53 22.44 20.41
N GLY A 261 9.05 21.90 21.50
CA GLY A 261 10.49 21.83 21.80
C GLY A 261 11.27 20.76 21.02
N GLY A 262 10.71 20.19 19.95
CA GLY A 262 11.29 19.09 19.19
C GLY A 262 10.64 18.91 17.83
N GLU A 263 11.06 17.88 17.11
CA GLU A 263 10.50 17.52 15.82
C GLU A 263 9.27 16.62 15.98
N LEU A 264 8.19 16.92 15.28
CA LEU A 264 7.02 16.05 15.23
C LEU A 264 7.17 14.95 14.18
N GLU A 265 6.84 13.73 14.57
CA GLU A 265 6.76 12.55 13.68
C GLU A 265 5.50 11.76 14.01
N ILE A 266 4.97 11.02 13.05
CA ILE A 266 3.92 10.04 13.32
C ILE A 266 4.53 8.65 13.52
N ALA A 267 3.97 7.90 14.45
CA ALA A 267 4.32 6.51 14.69
C ALA A 267 3.04 5.67 14.82
N ALA A 268 3.06 4.46 14.26
CA ALA A 268 1.99 3.50 14.49
C ALA A 268 2.10 2.90 15.90
N ASP A 269 0.95 2.68 16.53
CA ASP A 269 0.84 2.07 17.85
C ASP A 269 -0.21 0.95 17.88
N VAL A 270 -0.59 0.51 19.08
CA VAL A 270 -1.55 -0.59 19.29
C VAL A 270 -2.95 -0.26 18.74
N SER A 271 -3.30 1.02 18.65
CA SER A 271 -4.61 1.49 18.14
C SER A 271 -4.64 1.58 16.62
N THR A 272 -3.52 1.94 15.98
CA THR A 272 -3.44 2.21 14.53
C THR A 272 -4.11 1.15 13.65
N PRO A 273 -3.95 -0.17 13.88
CA PRO A 273 -4.59 -1.18 13.04
C PRO A 273 -6.13 -1.16 13.08
N ARG A 274 -6.73 -0.61 14.14
CA ARG A 274 -8.19 -0.57 14.35
C ARG A 274 -8.79 0.76 13.91
N THR A 275 -8.12 1.86 14.21
CA THR A 275 -8.64 3.22 14.01
C THR A 275 -8.13 3.89 12.74
N GLY A 276 -6.99 3.44 12.22
CA GLY A 276 -6.28 4.06 11.11
C GLY A 276 -5.66 5.41 11.46
N ASP A 277 -5.50 5.73 12.74
CA ASP A 277 -4.85 6.95 13.22
C ASP A 277 -3.49 6.62 13.86
N TYR A 278 -2.61 7.62 13.88
CA TYR A 278 -1.22 7.49 14.28
C TYR A 278 -0.95 8.36 15.49
N ALA A 279 -0.13 7.87 16.41
CA ALA A 279 0.33 8.70 17.51
C ALA A 279 1.27 9.76 16.97
N ILE A 280 1.06 11.02 17.38
CA ILE A 280 2.00 12.10 17.12
C ILE A 280 3.06 12.07 18.22
N MET A 281 4.31 11.94 17.83
CA MET A 281 5.45 11.87 18.73
C MET A 281 6.32 13.13 18.58
N VAL A 282 6.89 13.58 19.68
CA VAL A 282 7.89 14.65 19.72
C VAL A 282 9.25 14.01 19.93
N ARG A 283 10.13 14.15 18.95
CA ARG A 283 11.54 13.78 19.03
C ARG A 283 12.36 15.01 19.46
N THR A 284 13.00 14.92 20.61
CA THR A 284 13.93 15.94 21.10
C THR A 284 15.35 15.38 21.14
N LYS A 285 16.33 16.26 20.96
CA LYS A 285 17.75 15.94 21.16
C LYS A 285 18.24 16.73 22.36
N ASP A 286 18.83 16.04 23.33
CA ASP A 286 19.52 16.72 24.42
C ASP A 286 20.86 17.31 23.94
N LYS A 287 21.53 18.09 24.80
CA LYS A 287 22.85 18.71 24.53
C LYS A 287 23.92 17.70 24.14
N ASP A 288 23.80 16.47 24.62
CA ASP A 288 24.70 15.35 24.32
C ASP A 288 24.31 14.59 23.04
N GLY A 289 23.29 15.06 22.31
CA GLY A 289 22.81 14.45 21.07
C GLY A 289 21.95 13.20 21.26
N ILE A 290 21.62 12.84 22.50
CA ILE A 290 20.75 11.70 22.82
C ILE A 290 19.31 12.05 22.43
N GLU A 291 18.71 11.21 21.59
CA GLU A 291 17.33 11.35 21.13
C GLU A 291 16.36 10.81 22.18
N SER A 292 15.34 11.60 22.52
CA SER A 292 14.20 11.16 23.32
C SER A 292 12.91 11.35 22.53
N VAL A 293 12.01 10.38 22.62
CA VAL A 293 10.74 10.36 21.89
C VAL A 293 9.61 10.22 22.88
N GLN A 294 8.66 11.16 22.87
CA GLN A 294 7.51 11.17 23.77
C GLN A 294 6.23 11.54 23.02
N PRO A 295 5.04 11.11 23.47
CA PRO A 295 3.79 11.50 22.83
C PRO A 295 3.61 13.03 22.86
N TYR A 296 3.04 13.59 21.80
CA TYR A 296 2.60 14.97 21.77
C TYR A 296 1.23 15.08 22.45
N TYR A 297 1.07 16.04 23.36
CA TYR A 297 -0.15 16.20 24.14
C TYR A 297 -0.87 17.50 23.79
N ASP A 298 -2.20 17.47 23.83
CA ASP A 298 -3.03 18.68 23.73
C ASP A 298 -2.99 19.52 25.02
N LYS A 299 -3.68 20.67 25.01
CA LYS A 299 -3.79 21.56 26.18
C LYS A 299 -4.44 20.89 27.41
N TYR A 300 -5.10 19.75 27.23
CA TYR A 300 -5.79 18.98 28.25
C TYR A 300 -5.01 17.72 28.67
N GLY A 301 -3.78 17.54 28.18
CA GLY A 301 -2.93 16.39 28.51
C GLY A 301 -3.32 15.09 27.80
N ARG A 302 -4.13 15.14 26.74
CA ARG A 302 -4.48 13.96 25.93
C ARG A 302 -3.48 13.79 24.79
N SER A 303 -3.05 12.56 24.55
CA SER A 303 -2.14 12.25 23.44
C SER A 303 -2.82 12.57 22.11
N MET A 304 -2.22 13.46 21.34
CA MET A 304 -2.67 13.83 20.02
C MET A 304 -2.41 12.71 19.02
N ARG A 305 -3.35 12.55 18.10
CA ARG A 305 -3.29 11.55 17.04
C ARG A 305 -3.57 12.21 15.71
N TRP A 306 -2.94 11.70 14.66
CA TRP A 306 -3.11 12.15 13.30
C TRP A 306 -3.84 11.09 12.48
N LYS A 307 -4.84 11.50 11.72
CA LYS A 307 -5.56 10.61 10.80
C LYS A 307 -5.54 11.22 9.40
N PRO A 308 -4.94 10.55 8.41
CA PRO A 308 -4.96 11.04 7.05
C PRO A 308 -6.40 11.10 6.52
N SER A 309 -6.76 12.20 5.87
CA SER A 309 -8.08 12.43 5.30
C SER A 309 -7.96 13.15 3.97
N LEU A 310 -8.19 12.44 2.86
CA LEU A 310 -8.05 13.00 1.52
C LEU A 310 -9.14 14.04 1.24
N GLN A 311 -10.34 13.84 1.79
CA GLN A 311 -11.47 14.75 1.64
C GLN A 311 -11.21 16.10 2.32
N ASP A 312 -10.49 16.10 3.44
CA ASP A 312 -10.17 17.31 4.18
C ASP A 312 -8.90 18.01 3.64
N TRP A 313 -8.17 17.37 2.73
CA TRP A 313 -6.93 17.93 2.18
C TRP A 313 -7.23 19.01 1.13
N GLU A 314 -6.91 20.28 1.43
CA GLU A 314 -7.26 21.42 0.56
C GLU A 314 -6.80 21.28 -0.90
N PRO A 315 -5.57 20.81 -1.20
CA PRO A 315 -5.13 20.61 -2.58
C PRO A 315 -6.04 19.64 -3.35
N TYR A 316 -6.57 18.62 -2.67
CA TYR A 316 -7.52 17.69 -3.28
C TYR A 316 -8.86 18.36 -3.58
N GLN A 317 -9.40 19.16 -2.66
CA GLN A 317 -10.64 19.92 -2.89
C GLN A 317 -10.50 20.90 -4.07
N LYS A 318 -9.36 21.61 -4.15
CA LYS A 318 -9.04 22.51 -5.27
C LYS A 318 -8.98 21.74 -6.60
N MET A 319 -8.29 20.59 -6.62
CA MET A 319 -8.22 19.74 -7.81
C MET A 319 -9.60 19.25 -8.26
N GLN A 320 -10.49 18.87 -7.34
CA GLN A 320 -11.85 18.44 -7.70
C GLN A 320 -12.64 19.59 -8.33
N LYS A 321 -12.57 20.78 -7.73
CA LYS A 321 -13.22 21.97 -8.27
C LYS A 321 -12.69 22.33 -9.66
N GLU A 322 -11.37 22.30 -9.87
CA GLU A 322 -10.78 22.54 -11.19
C GLU A 322 -11.21 21.52 -12.25
N ARG A 323 -11.42 20.25 -11.86
CA ARG A 323 -11.95 19.22 -12.78
C ARG A 323 -13.40 19.48 -13.15
N GLU A 324 -14.23 19.89 -12.19
CA GLU A 324 -15.62 20.26 -12.44
C GLU A 324 -15.71 21.48 -13.35
N ASP A 325 -14.92 22.52 -13.09
CA ASP A 325 -14.86 23.73 -13.90
C ASP A 325 -14.42 23.41 -15.35
N LYS A 326 -13.39 22.58 -15.54
CA LYS A 326 -12.96 22.13 -16.88
C LYS A 326 -14.03 21.32 -17.60
N ASN A 327 -14.71 20.39 -16.92
CA ASN A 327 -15.79 19.63 -17.51
C ASN A 327 -16.94 20.54 -17.95
N GLN A 328 -17.30 21.54 -17.14
CA GLN A 328 -18.33 22.51 -17.52
C GLN A 328 -17.90 23.35 -18.74
N GLU A 329 -16.63 23.76 -18.80
CA GLU A 329 -16.08 24.49 -19.95
C GLU A 329 -16.04 23.64 -21.23
N GLU A 330 -15.75 22.34 -21.13
CA GLU A 330 -15.81 21.43 -22.28
C GLU A 330 -17.25 21.20 -22.77
N ILE A 331 -18.20 21.06 -21.83
CA ILE A 331 -19.63 20.94 -22.18
C ILE A 331 -20.12 22.22 -22.85
N SER A 332 -19.77 23.41 -22.33
CA SER A 332 -20.16 24.69 -22.93
C SER A 332 -19.56 24.88 -24.32
N LYS A 333 -18.25 24.62 -24.50
CA LYS A 333 -17.61 24.61 -25.83
C LYS A 333 -18.29 23.62 -26.77
N GLY A 334 -18.65 22.43 -26.29
CA GLY A 334 -19.38 21.43 -27.07
C GLY A 334 -20.76 21.92 -27.52
N GLN A 335 -21.48 22.65 -26.66
CA GLN A 335 -22.76 23.29 -26.99
C GLN A 335 -22.56 24.42 -28.00
N GLU A 336 -21.59 25.31 -27.79
CA GLU A 336 -21.26 26.40 -28.71
C GLU A 336 -20.93 25.90 -30.13
N VAL A 337 -20.14 24.82 -30.23
CA VAL A 337 -19.82 24.19 -31.51
C VAL A 337 -21.06 23.60 -32.18
N ARG A 338 -21.97 22.99 -31.42
CA ARG A 338 -23.24 22.46 -31.94
C ARG A 338 -24.15 23.59 -32.44
N ASP A 339 -24.28 24.66 -31.66
CA ASP A 339 -25.09 25.84 -32.00
C ASP A 339 -24.54 26.56 -33.23
N PHE A 340 -23.21 26.71 -33.32
CA PHE A 340 -22.55 27.26 -34.50
C PHE A 340 -22.85 26.44 -35.76
N LYS A 341 -22.74 25.10 -35.67
CA LYS A 341 -23.07 24.18 -36.78
C LYS A 341 -24.56 24.20 -37.13
N ALA A 342 -25.46 24.40 -36.15
CA ALA A 342 -26.89 24.52 -36.39
C ALA A 342 -27.24 25.83 -37.12
N LYS A 343 -26.65 26.96 -36.69
CA LYS A 343 -26.80 28.26 -37.36
C LYS A 343 -26.28 28.23 -38.80
N HIS A 344 -25.12 27.60 -39.04
CA HIS A 344 -24.59 27.42 -40.39
C HIS A 344 -25.53 26.59 -41.27
N ARG A 345 -26.05 25.46 -40.77
CA ARG A 345 -27.04 24.65 -41.51
C ARG A 345 -28.30 25.46 -41.85
N ALA A 346 -28.82 26.25 -40.92
CA ALA A 346 -29.98 27.10 -41.16
C ALA A 346 -29.71 28.16 -42.24
N LEU A 347 -28.51 28.75 -42.25
CA LEU A 347 -28.08 29.68 -43.29
C LEU A 347 -27.99 29.00 -44.67
N ASP A 348 -27.38 27.82 -44.74
CA ASP A 348 -27.27 27.03 -45.97
C ASP A 348 -28.65 26.66 -46.52
N GLU A 349 -29.59 26.28 -45.66
CA GLU A 349 -30.98 26.02 -46.04
C GLU A 349 -31.68 27.28 -46.57
N MET A 350 -31.49 28.43 -45.95
CA MET A 350 -32.01 29.70 -46.46
C MET A 350 -31.43 30.04 -47.83
N TYR A 351 -30.12 29.88 -48.01
CA TYR A 351 -29.47 30.11 -49.30
C TYR A 351 -30.02 29.19 -50.39
N LYS A 352 -30.22 27.91 -50.08
CA LYS A 352 -30.87 26.96 -51.00
C LYS A 352 -32.28 27.39 -51.36
N ARG A 353 -33.12 27.74 -50.39
CA ARG A 353 -34.49 28.24 -50.65
C ARG A 353 -34.49 29.49 -51.53
N LEU A 354 -33.65 30.48 -51.23
CA LEU A 354 -33.54 31.71 -52.03
C LEU A 354 -33.03 31.43 -53.45
N HIS A 355 -32.13 30.46 -53.60
CA HIS A 355 -31.66 30.01 -54.90
C HIS A 355 -32.79 29.35 -55.69
N ASP A 356 -33.51 28.41 -55.08
CA ASP A 356 -34.65 27.71 -55.69
C ASP A 356 -35.77 28.69 -56.09
N GLU A 357 -36.09 29.67 -55.24
CA GLU A 357 -37.03 30.74 -55.56
C GLU A 357 -36.58 31.58 -56.76
N ARG A 358 -35.29 31.91 -56.84
CA ARG A 358 -34.73 32.66 -57.96
C ARG A 358 -34.83 31.87 -59.26
N VAL A 359 -34.45 30.60 -59.23
CA VAL A 359 -34.55 29.69 -60.38
C VAL A 359 -36.00 29.52 -60.81
N ASN A 360 -36.94 29.36 -59.87
CA ASN A 360 -38.37 29.24 -60.18
C ASN A 360 -38.95 30.54 -60.76
N ARG A 361 -38.59 31.72 -60.21
CA ARG A 361 -38.96 33.01 -60.81
C ARG A 361 -38.43 33.16 -62.22
N GLN A 362 -37.18 32.75 -62.45
CA GLN A 362 -36.58 32.80 -63.77
C GLN A 362 -37.32 31.88 -64.75
N LYS A 363 -37.69 30.66 -64.34
CA LYS A 363 -38.54 29.76 -65.13
C LYS A 363 -39.92 30.37 -65.43
N GLN A 364 -40.54 31.07 -64.48
CA GLN A 364 -41.82 31.76 -64.68
C GLN A 364 -41.73 32.97 -65.62
N TYR A 365 -40.60 33.68 -65.62
CA TYR A 365 -40.32 34.76 -66.58
C TYR A 365 -40.20 34.23 -68.01
N PHE A 366 -39.61 33.04 -68.20
CA PHE A 366 -39.48 32.41 -69.51
C PHE A 366 -40.74 31.65 -69.96
N SER A 367 -41.69 31.34 -69.07
CA SER A 367 -42.97 30.71 -69.43
C SER A 367 -44.03 31.69 -69.95
N TRP A 368 -43.75 33.00 -70.00
CA TRP A 368 -44.59 34.01 -70.64
C TRP A 368 -44.36 34.13 -72.16
N SER A 369 -43.86 33.06 -72.80
CA SER A 369 -43.56 33.02 -74.24
C SER A 369 -44.22 31.83 -74.97
N ALA A 370 -45.27 31.26 -74.38
CA ALA A 370 -46.14 30.30 -75.05
C ALA A 370 -47.58 30.84 -75.10
N GLU A 371 -47.78 31.89 -75.88
CA GLU A 371 -49.05 32.16 -76.59
C GLU A 371 -48.84 31.87 -78.08
#